data_AF-A0A133P3W0-F1
#
_entry.id   AF-A0A133P3W0-F1
#
_cell.length_a   1.000
_cell.length_b   1.000
_cell.length_c   1.000
_cell.angle_alpha   90.00
_cell.angle_beta   90.00
_cell.angle_gamma   90.00
#
_symmetry.space_group_name_H-M   'P 1'
#
loop_
_entity.id
_entity.type
_entity.pdbx_description
1 polymer ?
#
loop_
_entity_poly.entity_id
_entity_poly.type
_entity_poly.pdbx_seq_one_letter_code
_entity_poly.pdbx_strand_id
1 'polypeptide(L)'
;MTEDKKNTEETQEKEEFEVVMPEANRVEMPATEFKEQPDYLKTFANFYISKFDESDLEIMDVYDGNHDVIEINTYLTNNMAFSRQNLVKHVLNIHAERFMDMLNNIQKQTGVDPQNMKTYEDWDKWYTDRRNEIKQTLS
;
A
#
# COMPACT_ATOMS: atom_id res chain seq x y z
N MET A 1 -56.00 -73.20 5.00
CA MET A 1 -54.99 -73.61 4.00
C MET A 1 -55.21 -72.66 2.82
N THR A 2 -54.33 -71.75 2.45
CA THR A 2 -52.86 -71.80 2.52
C THR A 2 -52.34 -70.36 2.60
N GLU A 3 -51.35 -70.16 3.47
CA GLU A 3 -50.48 -68.97 3.53
C GLU A 3 -49.66 -68.85 2.24
N ASP A 4 -49.27 -67.63 1.86
CA ASP A 4 -47.89 -67.39 1.42
C ASP A 4 -47.48 -65.92 1.57
N LYS A 5 -46.38 -65.73 2.31
CA LYS A 5 -45.64 -64.49 2.55
C LYS A 5 -44.56 -64.32 1.48
N LYS A 6 -44.28 -63.08 1.06
CA LYS A 6 -42.93 -62.43 1.05
C LYS A 6 -43.02 -61.03 0.44
N ASN A 7 -42.59 -59.98 1.17
CA ASN A 7 -41.30 -59.28 1.04
C ASN A 7 -41.32 -58.36 -0.20
N THR A 8 -41.12 -57.05 -0.16
CA THR A 8 -40.02 -56.20 0.36
C THR A 8 -40.44 -54.78 -0.14
N GLU A 9 -40.31 -53.64 0.54
CA GLU A 9 -39.11 -52.82 0.76
C GLU A 9 -39.53 -51.63 1.63
N GLU A 10 -38.81 -51.40 2.72
CA GLU A 10 -38.85 -50.16 3.48
C GLU A 10 -38.16 -49.08 2.64
N THR A 11 -38.93 -48.20 2.02
CA THR A 11 -38.37 -47.00 1.39
C THR A 11 -38.06 -46.00 2.48
N GLN A 12 -36.80 -45.96 2.91
CA GLN A 12 -36.23 -44.82 3.62
C GLN A 12 -36.36 -43.60 2.70
N GLU A 13 -37.33 -42.73 2.98
CA GLU A 13 -37.37 -41.39 2.43
C GLU A 13 -36.09 -40.68 2.87
N LYS A 14 -35.18 -40.48 1.93
CA LYS A 14 -34.04 -39.59 2.10
C LYS A 14 -34.61 -38.22 2.44
N GLU A 15 -34.29 -37.69 3.61
CA GLU A 15 -34.41 -36.25 3.88
C GLU A 15 -33.53 -35.53 2.85
N GLU A 16 -34.13 -35.11 1.74
CA GLU A 16 -33.54 -34.16 0.81
C GLU A 16 -33.39 -32.85 1.57
N PHE A 17 -32.15 -32.52 1.95
CA PHE A 17 -31.82 -31.19 2.43
C PHE A 17 -32.20 -30.18 1.34
N GLU A 18 -33.26 -29.42 1.55
CA GLU A 18 -33.65 -28.31 0.70
C GLU A 18 -32.59 -27.21 0.83
N VAL A 19 -31.68 -27.14 -0.14
CA VAL A 19 -30.65 -26.09 -0.20
C VAL A 19 -31.31 -24.80 -0.67
N VAL A 20 -31.83 -24.02 0.27
CA VAL A 20 -32.32 -22.67 0.00
C VAL A 20 -31.12 -21.76 -0.21
N MET A 21 -30.86 -21.36 -1.47
CA MET A 21 -29.86 -20.33 -1.75
C MET A 21 -30.38 -18.98 -1.21
N PRO A 22 -29.67 -18.32 -0.29
CA PRO A 22 -30.06 -16.99 0.16
C PRO A 22 -29.97 -16.02 -1.02
N GLU A 23 -30.92 -15.09 -1.11
CA GLU A 23 -30.84 -14.00 -2.06
C GLU A 23 -29.50 -13.26 -1.87
N ALA A 24 -28.85 -12.92 -2.99
CA ALA A 24 -27.56 -12.26 -2.97
C ALA A 24 -27.71 -10.85 -2.37
N ASN A 25 -27.46 -10.72 -1.07
CA ASN A 25 -27.39 -9.43 -0.40
C ASN A 25 -26.04 -8.78 -0.71
N ARG A 26 -25.94 -8.14 -1.89
CA ARG A 26 -24.77 -7.35 -2.27
C ARG A 26 -24.93 -5.96 -1.68
N VAL A 27 -24.23 -5.70 -0.58
CA VAL A 27 -24.03 -4.34 -0.09
C VAL A 27 -22.86 -3.75 -0.87
N GLU A 28 -23.09 -2.68 -1.63
CA GLU A 28 -22.00 -1.91 -2.24
C GLU A 28 -21.18 -1.28 -1.12
N MET A 29 -19.88 -1.58 -1.08
CA MET A 29 -18.96 -0.88 -0.18
C MET A 29 -18.88 0.59 -0.61
N PRO A 30 -18.94 1.54 0.33
CA PRO A 30 -18.74 2.95 0.01
C PRO A 30 -17.36 3.14 -0.64
N ALA A 31 -17.31 3.97 -1.68
CA ALA A 31 -16.06 4.32 -2.33
C ALA A 31 -15.11 5.01 -1.33
N THR A 32 -13.84 4.62 -1.33
CA THR A 32 -12.82 5.30 -0.53
C THR A 32 -12.68 6.74 -1.01
N GLU A 33 -12.93 7.70 -0.11
CA GLU A 33 -12.65 9.11 -0.38
C GLU A 33 -11.16 9.37 -0.24
N PHE A 34 -10.53 9.84 -1.32
CA PHE A 34 -9.12 10.25 -1.32
C PHE A 34 -9.02 11.76 -1.13
N LYS A 35 -8.28 12.18 -0.12
CA LYS A 35 -7.97 13.61 0.07
C LYS A 35 -7.08 14.10 -1.08
N GLU A 36 -7.35 15.30 -1.58
CA GLU A 36 -6.40 15.97 -2.48
C GLU A 36 -5.13 16.33 -1.71
N GLN A 37 -3.99 16.04 -2.34
CA GLN A 37 -2.66 16.23 -1.76
C GLN A 37 -1.87 17.22 -2.63
N PRO A 38 -0.97 18.03 -2.04
CA PRO A 38 -0.20 18.98 -2.80
C PRO A 38 0.77 18.27 -3.75
N ASP A 39 1.07 18.91 -4.89
CA ASP A 39 1.84 18.30 -5.97
C ASP A 39 3.24 17.88 -5.54
N TYR A 40 3.94 18.69 -4.73
CA TYR A 40 5.26 18.34 -4.23
C TYR A 40 5.26 17.03 -3.41
N LEU A 41 4.17 16.75 -2.69
CA LEU A 41 4.02 15.54 -1.88
C LEU A 41 3.70 14.33 -2.76
N LYS A 42 2.89 14.52 -3.80
CA LYS A 42 2.62 13.51 -4.84
C LYS A 42 3.91 13.12 -5.58
N THR A 43 4.70 14.11 -5.98
CA THR A 43 5.99 13.91 -6.65
C THR A 43 6.98 13.19 -5.73
N PHE A 44 7.11 13.65 -4.48
CA PHE A 44 8.00 13.01 -3.51
C PHE A 44 7.60 11.55 -3.21
N ALA A 45 6.31 11.27 -2.99
CA ALA A 45 5.84 9.90 -2.79
C ALA A 45 6.08 9.02 -4.02
N ASN A 46 5.90 9.55 -5.23
CA ASN A 46 6.22 8.80 -6.44
C ASN A 46 7.72 8.47 -6.52
N PHE A 47 8.58 9.43 -6.21
CA PHE A 47 10.02 9.21 -6.10
C PHE A 47 10.36 8.16 -5.04
N TYR A 48 9.85 8.30 -3.82
CA TYR A 48 10.11 7.41 -2.70
C TYR A 48 9.75 5.97 -3.04
N ILE A 49 8.55 5.73 -3.57
CA ILE A 49 8.12 4.37 -3.90
C ILE A 49 8.98 3.83 -5.08
N SER A 50 9.57 4.66 -5.96
CA SER A 50 10.48 4.17 -7.02
C SER A 50 11.76 3.62 -6.38
N LYS A 51 12.27 4.36 -5.41
CA LYS A 51 13.43 3.95 -4.60
C LYS A 51 13.14 2.74 -3.72
N PHE A 52 11.92 2.62 -3.21
CA PHE A 52 11.46 1.40 -2.55
C PHE A 52 11.52 0.17 -3.48
N ASP A 53 10.98 0.28 -4.70
CA ASP A 53 11.01 -0.82 -5.69
C ASP A 53 12.44 -1.21 -6.08
N GLU A 54 13.36 -0.24 -6.10
CA GLU A 54 14.79 -0.44 -6.34
C GLU A 54 15.56 -0.98 -5.13
N SER A 55 14.91 -1.13 -3.97
CA SER A 55 15.56 -1.40 -2.67
C SER A 55 16.66 -0.38 -2.32
N ASP A 56 16.47 0.87 -2.77
CA ASP A 56 17.42 1.97 -2.68
C ASP A 56 16.88 3.10 -1.80
N LEU A 57 16.65 2.82 -0.51
CA LEU A 57 16.14 3.80 0.46
C LEU A 57 17.16 4.19 1.55
N GLU A 58 18.40 3.74 1.45
CA GLU A 58 19.43 3.95 2.48
C GLU A 58 19.62 5.43 2.86
N ILE A 59 19.49 6.35 1.91
CA ILE A 59 19.64 7.79 2.19
C ILE A 59 18.38 8.35 2.87
N MET A 60 17.21 7.74 2.68
CA MET A 60 15.98 8.13 3.38
C MET A 60 16.05 7.83 4.87
N ASP A 61 16.74 6.76 5.28
CA ASP A 61 16.92 6.40 6.69
C ASP A 61 17.62 7.50 7.49
N VAL A 62 18.45 8.34 6.84
CA VAL A 62 19.12 9.49 7.47
C VAL A 62 18.13 10.58 7.89
N TYR A 63 16.98 10.64 7.22
CA TYR A 63 15.92 11.62 7.49
C TYR A 63 14.71 11.00 8.18
N ASP A 64 14.78 9.73 8.54
CA ASP A 64 13.76 9.04 9.31
C ASP A 64 13.76 9.57 10.76
N GLY A 65 12.71 10.33 11.11
CA GLY A 65 12.58 10.93 12.43
C GLY A 65 11.81 10.06 13.41
N ASN A 66 10.67 9.53 12.97
CA ASN A 66 9.68 8.87 13.83
C ASN A 66 9.34 7.44 13.37
N HIS A 67 10.31 6.70 12.83
CA HIS A 67 10.08 5.39 12.19
C HIS A 67 9.09 5.46 11.01
N ASP A 68 9.06 6.61 10.34
CA ASP A 68 8.19 6.89 9.21
C ASP A 68 8.51 5.96 8.04
N VAL A 69 9.80 5.67 7.82
CA VAL A 69 10.25 4.76 6.77
C VAL A 69 9.70 3.35 6.95
N ILE A 70 9.74 2.81 8.18
CA ILE A 70 9.26 1.45 8.46
C ILE A 70 7.75 1.34 8.20
N GLU A 71 6.97 2.31 8.68
CA GLU A 71 5.52 2.33 8.52
C GLU A 71 5.13 2.44 7.04
N ILE A 72 5.76 3.35 6.30
CA ILE A 72 5.52 3.53 4.87
C ILE A 72 5.90 2.26 4.11
N ASN A 73 7.10 1.71 4.36
CA ASN A 73 7.56 0.50 3.67
C ASN A 73 6.66 -0.70 3.95
N THR A 74 6.21 -0.88 5.20
CA THR A 74 5.27 -1.92 5.57
C THR A 74 3.96 -1.79 4.77
N TYR A 75 3.45 -0.57 4.63
CA TYR A 75 2.27 -0.32 3.81
C TYR A 75 2.52 -0.68 2.34
N LEU A 76 3.64 -0.25 1.77
CA LEU A 76 3.97 -0.53 0.36
C LEU A 76 4.10 -2.02 0.10
N THR A 77 4.81 -2.77 0.96
CA THR A 77 4.93 -4.23 0.88
C THR A 77 3.56 -4.91 0.89
N ASN A 78 2.66 -4.49 1.78
CA ASN A 78 1.33 -5.10 1.90
C ASN A 78 0.41 -4.78 0.72
N ASN A 79 0.73 -3.76 -0.08
CA ASN A 79 -0.10 -3.27 -1.16
C ASN A 79 0.59 -3.30 -2.54
N MET A 80 1.68 -4.08 -2.71
CA MET A 80 2.46 -4.17 -3.96
C MET A 80 1.65 -4.55 -5.20
N ALA A 81 0.46 -5.15 -5.03
CA ALA A 81 -0.44 -5.48 -6.14
C ALA A 81 -1.08 -4.24 -6.79
N PHE A 82 -1.07 -3.08 -6.13
CA PHE A 82 -1.60 -1.85 -6.68
C PHE A 82 -0.68 -1.26 -7.74
N SER A 83 -1.29 -0.60 -8.74
CA SER A 83 -0.52 0.18 -9.71
C SER A 83 0.21 1.33 -9.00
N ARG A 84 1.32 1.78 -9.58
CA ARG A 84 2.10 2.94 -9.15
C ARG A 84 1.25 4.14 -8.74
N GLN A 85 0.31 4.52 -9.63
CA GLN A 85 -0.57 5.67 -9.42
C GLN A 85 -1.53 5.46 -8.25
N ASN A 86 -2.04 4.23 -8.09
CA ASN A 86 -2.91 3.90 -6.96
C ASN A 86 -2.10 3.85 -5.66
N LEU A 87 -0.89 3.30 -5.65
CA LEU A 87 -0.01 3.33 -4.48
C LEU A 87 0.24 4.75 -3.99
N VAL A 88 0.56 5.70 -4.87
CA VAL A 88 0.73 7.10 -4.49
C VAL A 88 -0.54 7.67 -3.84
N LYS A 89 -1.72 7.45 -4.44
CA LYS A 89 -2.99 7.91 -3.87
C LYS A 89 -3.27 7.31 -2.49
N HIS A 90 -3.11 6.00 -2.38
CA HIS A 90 -3.41 5.24 -1.18
C HIS A 90 -2.46 5.54 -0.04
N VAL A 91 -1.15 5.56 -0.31
CA VAL A 91 -0.14 5.84 0.71
C VAL A 91 -0.26 7.26 1.21
N LEU A 92 -0.55 8.24 0.35
CA LEU A 92 -0.75 9.62 0.79
C LEU A 92 -2.08 9.82 1.53
N ASN A 93 -3.10 9.02 1.24
CA ASN A 93 -4.34 9.08 2.00
C ASN A 93 -4.16 8.68 3.47
N ILE A 94 -3.21 7.77 3.74
CA ILE A 94 -2.99 7.17 5.07
C ILE A 94 -1.77 7.78 5.77
N HIS A 95 -0.71 8.10 5.02
CA HIS A 95 0.62 8.44 5.54
C HIS A 95 1.14 9.81 5.06
N ALA A 96 0.29 10.72 4.55
CA ALA A 96 0.74 12.04 4.12
C ALA A 96 1.55 12.81 5.18
N GLU A 97 1.15 12.74 6.46
CA GLU A 97 1.89 13.38 7.56
C GLU A 97 3.32 12.83 7.71
N ARG A 98 3.51 11.53 7.51
CA ARG A 98 4.84 10.89 7.59
C ARG A 98 5.74 11.34 6.44
N PHE A 99 5.19 11.44 5.23
CA PHE A 99 5.92 12.03 4.11
C PHE A 99 6.27 13.51 4.37
N MET A 100 5.35 14.28 4.99
CA MET A 100 5.62 15.66 5.36
C MET A 100 6.73 15.77 6.42
N ASP A 101 6.75 14.90 7.42
CA ASP A 101 7.80 14.88 8.44
C ASP A 101 9.17 14.56 7.85
N MET A 102 9.24 13.59 6.93
CA MET A 102 10.46 13.27 6.19
C MET A 102 10.94 14.48 5.35
N LEU A 103 10.03 15.14 4.63
CA LEU A 103 10.35 16.35 3.87
C LEU A 103 10.83 17.51 4.76
N ASN A 104 10.21 17.67 5.94
CA ASN A 104 10.64 18.66 6.93
C ASN A 104 12.06 18.37 7.44
N ASN A 105 12.39 17.10 7.66
CA ASN A 105 13.73 16.68 8.08
C ASN A 105 14.76 16.93 6.97
N ILE A 106 14.42 16.60 5.72
CA ILE A 106 15.26 16.90 4.55
C ILE A 106 15.52 18.41 4.46
N GLN A 107 14.48 19.23 4.56
CA GLN A 107 14.62 20.69 4.51
C GLN A 107 15.50 21.22 5.64
N LYS A 108 15.29 20.76 6.87
CA LYS A 108 16.08 21.18 8.04
C LYS A 108 17.56 20.83 7.90
N GLN A 109 17.87 19.64 7.38
CA GLN A 109 19.24 19.12 7.32
C GLN A 109 20.01 19.55 6.07
N THR A 110 19.32 19.82 4.96
CA THR A 110 19.95 20.08 3.65
C THR A 110 19.70 21.49 3.13
N GLY A 111 18.70 22.20 3.67
CA GLY A 111 18.26 23.49 3.16
C GLY A 111 17.44 23.41 1.86
N VAL A 112 17.20 22.21 1.32
CA VAL A 112 16.34 22.01 0.15
C VAL A 112 14.91 22.41 0.48
N ASP A 113 14.27 23.16 -0.42
CA ASP A 113 12.84 23.45 -0.37
C ASP A 113 12.06 22.40 -1.18
N PRO A 114 11.27 21.52 -0.52
CA PRO A 114 10.49 20.48 -1.20
C PRO A 114 9.52 21.04 -2.24
N GLN A 115 9.02 22.26 -2.07
CA GLN A 115 8.06 22.87 -3.01
C GLN A 115 8.69 23.20 -4.37
N ASN A 116 10.02 23.31 -4.42
CA ASN A 116 10.76 23.52 -5.66
C ASN A 116 11.12 22.21 -6.37
N MET A 117 10.96 21.06 -5.72
CA MET A 117 11.20 19.73 -6.30
C MET A 117 9.93 19.22 -6.97
N LYS A 118 9.73 19.62 -8.23
CA LYS A 118 8.46 19.46 -8.95
C LYS A 118 8.35 18.13 -9.67
N THR A 119 9.47 17.52 -10.00
CA THR A 119 9.55 16.30 -10.81
C THR A 119 10.22 15.14 -10.06
N TYR A 120 10.05 13.93 -10.59
CA TYR A 120 10.78 12.77 -10.10
C TYR A 120 12.30 12.99 -10.21
N GLU A 121 12.72 13.55 -11.35
CA GLU A 121 14.11 13.80 -11.70
C GLU A 121 14.77 14.79 -10.74
N ASP A 122 14.02 15.79 -10.25
CA ASP A 122 14.53 16.74 -9.24
C ASP A 122 14.94 16.00 -7.95
N TRP A 123 14.09 15.09 -7.49
CA TRP A 123 14.35 14.27 -6.29
C TRP A 123 15.43 13.22 -6.53
N ASP A 124 15.41 12.54 -7.68
CA ASP A 124 16.41 11.53 -8.04
C ASP A 124 17.82 12.12 -8.17
N LYS A 125 17.92 13.32 -8.75
CA LYS A 125 19.17 14.06 -8.81
C LYS A 125 19.67 14.42 -7.40
N TRP A 126 18.81 15.01 -6.57
CA TRP A 126 19.18 15.36 -5.19
C TRP A 126 19.63 14.13 -4.40
N TYR A 127 18.91 13.02 -4.52
CA TYR A 127 19.23 11.76 -3.85
C TYR A 127 20.60 11.22 -4.26
N THR A 128 20.88 11.25 -5.56
CA THR A 128 22.16 10.81 -6.13
C THR A 128 23.31 11.72 -5.68
N ASP A 129 23.13 13.04 -5.73
CA ASP A 129 24.12 14.00 -5.25
C ASP A 129 24.44 13.73 -3.77
N ARG A 130 23.40 13.53 -2.95
CA ARG A 130 23.55 13.29 -1.51
C ARG A 130 24.28 12.00 -1.19
N ARG A 131 23.99 10.92 -1.92
CA ARG A 131 24.74 9.66 -1.82
C ARG A 131 26.21 9.85 -2.12
N ASN A 132 26.56 10.65 -3.13
CA ASN A 132 27.95 10.90 -3.49
C ASN A 132 28.69 11.72 -2.43
N GLU A 133 28.05 12.72 -1.84
CA GLU A 133 28.60 13.48 -0.70
C GLU A 133 28.95 12.56 0.48
N ILE A 134 28.01 11.70 0.88
CA ILE A 134 28.23 10.76 2.00
C ILE A 134 29.39 9.81 1.70
N LYS A 135 29.46 9.24 0.49
CA LYS A 135 30.57 8.36 0.08
C LYS A 135 31.93 9.07 0.15
N GLN A 136 31.99 10.33 -0.25
CA GLN A 136 33.23 11.12 -0.19
C GLN A 136 33.67 11.41 1.24
N THR A 137 32.74 11.62 2.18
CA THR A 137 33.08 11.87 3.59
C THR A 137 33.62 10.64 4.34
N LEU A 138 33.40 9.43 3.81
CA LEU A 138 33.84 8.16 4.41
C LEU A 138 35.14 7.62 3.78
N SER A 139 35.69 8.28 2.76
CA SER A 139 36.96 7.93 2.10
C SER A 139 38.13 8.70 2.69
#